data_AF-A0A2M8M4J9-F1
#
_entry.id   AF-A0A2M8M4J9-F1
#
_cell.length_a   1.000
_cell.length_b   1.000
_cell.length_c   1.000
_cell.angle_alpha   90.00
_cell.angle_beta   90.00
_cell.angle_gamma   90.00
#
_symmetry.space_group_name_H-M   'P 1'
#
loop_
_entity.id
_entity.type
_entity.pdbx_description
1 polymer ?
#
loop_
_entity_poly.entity_id
_entity_poly.type
_entity_poly.pdbx_seq_one_letter_code
_entity_poly.pdbx_strand_id
1 'polypeptide(L)'
;MEEFELIAKTFMGLEEVLAQELTQLGANNVQIGRRMVSFTGNKEMMYRANFQLHTAIRVLKPIAHFKAKSAEDMYDEVKKIDWGKYILKGKTFSVDSVVYSEEFKNSRFVTYKVKDAIVDQFRENTGTRPNISVSNPDIRLNIHVAEDKATLSLDSSGESLHRRGYRQESVEAPLNEVLAAGMILMTGWKGETDFIDPMCGSGTLPIEAALIARNISPGVFRKEFAFEKWPDFDQELFDMIYNDDSQEREFEHHIYGYDVEMKAVNTAKMNVAAAGFTKYVTIEHKDFKNFTQPEQKSIIVMNPPYGERISTPNLLGTYKMIGERLKHQFMGNEAWILSYREECFREIGLKPSIKIPVYNGSLECEFRRYQMFDGKLNDFRAEGGIVKTEDEKREMAQKHRFKKNRDFKKRLDETEENEEGDIRSFTFHSFEHNISIGGKKFEDGKRGGRRNFRDDDRFGDDRGSFRGKKKFDGKRFDKGNKGGKFRKKNNYNTDED
;
A
#
# COMPACT_ATOMS: atom_id res chain seq x y z
N MET A 1 15.47 -29.83 11.14
CA MET A 1 15.79 -28.44 11.53
C MET A 1 14.81 -28.02 12.61
N GLU A 2 15.07 -26.97 13.36
CA GLU A 2 14.07 -26.38 14.25
C GLU A 2 12.98 -25.69 13.42
N GLU A 3 11.71 -25.96 13.74
CA GLU A 3 10.53 -25.38 13.08
C GLU A 3 9.87 -24.39 14.04
N PHE A 4 9.45 -23.24 13.53
CA PHE A 4 8.88 -22.15 14.32
C PHE A 4 7.67 -21.52 13.63
N GLU A 5 6.86 -20.79 14.41
CA GLU A 5 5.72 -20.02 13.90
C GLU A 5 6.19 -18.85 13.03
N LEU A 6 5.44 -18.59 11.97
CA LEU A 6 5.58 -17.44 11.07
C LEU A 6 4.20 -16.84 10.77
N ILE A 7 4.15 -15.52 10.62
CA ILE A 7 2.92 -14.79 10.28
C ILE A 7 3.20 -13.89 9.07
N ALA A 8 2.59 -14.21 7.94
CA ALA A 8 2.58 -13.35 6.76
C ALA A 8 1.34 -12.43 6.80
N LYS A 9 1.54 -11.12 6.76
CA LYS A 9 0.47 -10.10 6.71
C LYS A 9 0.11 -9.77 5.26
N THR A 10 -1.17 -9.50 4.98
CA THR A 10 -1.66 -9.13 3.65
C THR A 10 -2.89 -8.19 3.71
N PHE A 11 -3.40 -7.73 2.56
CA PHE A 11 -4.63 -6.95 2.50
C PHE A 11 -5.88 -7.81 2.71
N MET A 12 -6.95 -7.18 3.19
CA MET A 12 -8.23 -7.86 3.39
C MET A 12 -8.85 -8.24 2.04
N GLY A 13 -9.15 -9.52 1.89
CA GLY A 13 -9.57 -10.18 0.65
C GLY A 13 -8.49 -11.08 0.05
N LEU A 14 -7.20 -10.88 0.36
CA LEU A 14 -6.09 -11.65 -0.22
C LEU A 14 -5.66 -12.87 0.63
N GLU A 15 -6.25 -13.07 1.82
CA GLU A 15 -5.76 -14.08 2.77
C GLU A 15 -5.83 -15.52 2.24
N GLU A 16 -6.85 -15.84 1.43
CA GLU A 16 -6.97 -17.12 0.72
C GLU A 16 -5.87 -17.32 -0.33
N VAL A 17 -5.49 -16.24 -1.05
CA VAL A 17 -4.45 -16.28 -2.08
C VAL A 17 -3.07 -16.48 -1.44
N LEU A 18 -2.80 -15.75 -0.35
CA LEU A 18 -1.58 -15.90 0.43
C LEU A 18 -1.43 -17.31 1.01
N ALA A 19 -2.52 -17.91 1.48
CA ALA A 19 -2.51 -19.29 1.98
C ALA A 19 -2.22 -20.30 0.85
N GLN A 20 -2.73 -20.07 -0.36
CA GLN A 20 -2.39 -20.88 -1.54
C GLN A 20 -0.93 -20.73 -1.95
N GLU A 21 -0.36 -19.53 -1.94
CA GLU A 21 1.08 -19.31 -2.18
C GLU A 21 1.94 -20.04 -1.14
N LEU A 22 1.65 -19.86 0.16
CA LEU A 22 2.37 -20.52 1.25
C LEU A 22 2.30 -22.05 1.13
N THR A 23 1.13 -22.61 0.79
CA THR A 23 0.97 -24.05 0.57
C THR A 23 1.77 -24.54 -0.64
N GLN A 24 1.85 -23.76 -1.72
CA GLN A 24 2.68 -24.08 -2.90
C GLN A 24 4.19 -24.01 -2.60
N LEU A 25 4.63 -23.14 -1.68
CA LEU A 25 6.02 -23.10 -1.19
C LEU A 25 6.35 -24.20 -0.14
N GLY A 26 5.38 -25.05 0.23
CA GLY A 26 5.58 -26.14 1.19
C GLY A 26 5.49 -25.74 2.67
N ALA A 27 4.84 -24.62 2.99
CA ALA A 27 4.61 -24.21 4.38
C ALA A 27 3.68 -25.17 5.14
N ASN A 28 4.01 -25.46 6.40
CA ASN A 28 3.22 -26.31 7.27
C ASN A 28 2.14 -25.51 8.02
N ASN A 29 1.10 -26.22 8.51
CA ASN A 29 0.10 -25.69 9.46
C ASN A 29 -0.55 -24.35 9.04
N VAL A 30 -0.74 -24.13 7.74
CA VAL A 30 -1.27 -22.88 7.15
C VAL A 30 -2.68 -22.58 7.68
N GLN A 31 -2.85 -21.43 8.35
CA GLN A 31 -4.09 -20.99 8.98
C GLN A 31 -4.43 -19.55 8.57
N ILE A 32 -5.58 -19.39 7.93
CA ILE A 32 -6.11 -18.09 7.50
C ILE A 32 -6.68 -17.33 8.69
N GLY A 33 -6.24 -16.07 8.85
CA GLY A 33 -6.82 -15.11 9.77
C GLY A 33 -7.36 -13.88 9.04
N ARG A 34 -7.51 -12.76 9.77
CA ARG A 34 -7.90 -11.47 9.20
C ARG A 34 -6.65 -10.65 8.86
N ARG A 35 -6.50 -10.25 7.59
CA ARG A 35 -5.32 -9.54 7.04
C ARG A 35 -3.99 -10.28 7.28
N MET A 36 -4.04 -11.61 7.50
CA MET A 36 -2.85 -12.44 7.75
C MET A 36 -3.10 -13.92 7.50
N VAL A 37 -2.02 -14.66 7.30
CA VAL A 37 -1.94 -16.12 7.34
C VAL A 37 -0.79 -16.51 8.28
N SER A 38 -1.06 -17.35 9.26
CA SER A 38 -0.03 -17.98 10.10
C SER A 38 0.32 -19.36 9.55
N PHE A 39 1.56 -19.78 9.75
CA PHE A 39 2.10 -21.05 9.26
C PHE A 39 3.30 -21.45 10.12
N THR A 40 3.82 -22.67 9.94
CA THR A 40 5.09 -23.09 10.54
C THR A 40 6.12 -23.44 9.48
N GLY A 41 7.39 -23.23 9.81
CA GLY A 41 8.50 -23.48 8.88
C GLY A 41 9.88 -23.38 9.54
N ASN A 42 10.90 -23.78 8.79
CA ASN A 42 12.31 -23.62 9.15
C ASN A 42 12.85 -22.24 8.70
N LYS A 43 14.16 -22.02 8.87
CA LYS A 43 14.88 -20.82 8.39
C LYS A 43 14.74 -20.61 6.87
N GLU A 44 14.85 -21.69 6.09
CA GLU A 44 14.69 -21.65 4.63
C GLU A 44 13.30 -21.14 4.23
N MET A 45 12.24 -21.68 4.83
CA MET A 45 10.85 -21.26 4.60
C MET A 45 10.64 -19.78 4.98
N MET A 46 11.32 -19.26 6.01
CA MET A 46 11.28 -17.83 6.33
C MET A 46 11.92 -16.98 5.22
N TYR A 47 13.07 -17.40 4.69
CA TYR A 47 13.75 -16.69 3.60
C TYR A 47 12.94 -16.78 2.29
N ARG A 48 12.49 -17.99 1.90
CA ARG A 48 11.59 -18.20 0.75
C ARG A 48 10.29 -17.41 0.87
N ALA A 49 9.66 -17.33 2.05
CA ALA A 49 8.47 -16.52 2.26
C ALA A 49 8.70 -15.01 2.01
N ASN A 50 9.88 -14.48 2.34
CA ASN A 50 10.21 -13.07 2.06
C ASN A 50 10.55 -12.84 0.58
N PHE A 51 11.23 -13.79 -0.06
CA PHE A 51 11.74 -13.65 -1.42
C PHE A 51 10.68 -13.98 -2.50
N GLN A 52 9.82 -14.96 -2.25
CA GLN A 52 8.97 -15.60 -3.28
C GLN A 52 7.48 -15.21 -3.18
N LEU A 53 6.97 -14.68 -2.07
CA LEU A 53 5.55 -14.36 -1.91
C LEU A 53 5.15 -13.06 -2.62
N HIS A 54 4.21 -13.15 -3.56
CA HIS A 54 3.62 -12.01 -4.25
C HIS A 54 2.56 -11.30 -3.39
N THR A 55 1.72 -12.01 -2.64
CA THR A 55 0.64 -11.36 -1.86
C THR A 55 1.00 -11.00 -0.41
N ALA A 56 2.23 -11.26 0.04
CA ALA A 56 2.67 -10.85 1.38
C ALA A 56 3.10 -9.38 1.45
N ILE A 57 2.74 -8.68 2.52
CA ILE A 57 3.13 -7.29 2.85
C ILE A 57 4.34 -7.27 3.79
N ARG A 58 4.39 -8.22 4.73
CA ARG A 58 5.46 -8.47 5.72
C ARG A 58 5.41 -9.94 6.17
N VAL A 59 6.56 -10.53 6.47
CA VAL A 59 6.68 -11.82 7.17
C VAL A 59 7.29 -11.57 8.55
N LEU A 60 6.60 -12.03 9.59
CA LEU A 60 6.98 -11.88 10.99
C LEU A 60 7.29 -13.25 11.60
N LYS A 61 8.29 -13.30 12.49
CA LYS A 61 8.62 -14.46 13.32
C LYS A 61 8.28 -14.14 14.78
N PRO A 62 7.18 -14.66 15.34
CA PRO A 62 6.89 -14.56 16.77
C PRO A 62 8.06 -15.09 17.62
N ILE A 63 8.36 -14.36 18.70
CA ILE A 63 9.38 -14.72 19.69
C ILE A 63 8.83 -14.82 21.11
N ALA A 64 7.64 -14.27 21.37
CA ALA A 64 6.91 -14.44 22.61
C ALA A 64 5.39 -14.22 22.42
N HIS A 65 4.58 -15.07 23.04
CA HIS A 65 3.15 -14.88 23.20
C HIS A 65 2.86 -14.84 24.70
N PHE A 66 2.18 -13.79 25.17
CA PHE A 66 1.91 -13.58 26.58
C PHE A 66 0.57 -12.87 26.77
N LYS A 67 0.12 -12.78 28.02
CA LYS A 67 -1.04 -11.96 28.39
C LYS A 67 -0.56 -10.71 29.11
N ALA A 68 -1.15 -9.58 28.77
CA ALA A 68 -0.96 -8.32 29.47
C ALA A 68 -2.32 -7.63 29.62
N LYS A 69 -2.62 -7.18 30.84
CA LYS A 69 -3.81 -6.39 31.19
C LYS A 69 -3.43 -5.00 31.68
N SER A 70 -2.21 -4.85 32.20
CA SER A 70 -1.61 -3.55 32.56
C SER A 70 -0.37 -3.23 31.73
N ALA A 71 0.08 -1.97 31.81
CA ALA A 71 1.33 -1.53 31.19
C ALA A 71 2.56 -2.15 31.86
N GLU A 72 2.45 -2.48 33.14
CA GLU A 72 3.47 -3.12 33.97
C GLU A 72 3.56 -4.61 33.61
N ASP A 73 2.44 -5.32 33.42
CA ASP A 73 2.42 -6.70 32.91
C ASP A 73 3.20 -6.78 31.59
N MET A 74 2.97 -5.82 30.68
CA MET A 74 3.63 -5.77 29.39
C MET A 74 5.13 -5.48 29.51
N TYR A 75 5.54 -4.60 30.43
CA TYR A 75 6.95 -4.34 30.71
C TYR A 75 7.63 -5.61 31.27
N ASP A 76 7.01 -6.27 32.25
CA ASP A 76 7.55 -7.44 32.93
C ASP A 76 7.66 -8.66 32.00
N GLU A 77 6.65 -8.96 31.18
CA GLU A 77 6.75 -10.06 30.20
C GLU A 77 7.80 -9.78 29.12
N VAL A 78 7.91 -8.55 28.62
CA VAL A 78 8.96 -8.15 27.65
C VAL A 78 10.36 -8.22 28.28
N LYS A 79 10.49 -7.90 29.57
CA LYS A 79 11.76 -7.93 30.31
C LYS A 79 12.25 -9.35 30.64
N LYS A 80 11.42 -10.38 30.50
CA LYS A 80 11.84 -11.81 30.63
C LYS A 80 12.55 -12.35 29.40
N ILE A 81 12.34 -11.75 28.22
CA ILE A 81 12.91 -12.21 26.94
C ILE A 81 14.40 -11.89 26.93
N ASP A 82 15.26 -12.88 26.69
CA ASP A 82 16.72 -12.65 26.58
C ASP A 82 17.05 -11.88 25.30
N TRP A 83 17.14 -10.55 25.41
CA TRP A 83 17.35 -9.67 24.27
C TRP A 83 18.77 -9.74 23.69
N GLY A 84 19.73 -10.25 24.46
CA GLY A 84 21.10 -10.46 24.00
C GLY A 84 21.22 -11.47 22.85
N LYS A 85 20.22 -12.36 22.69
CA LYS A 85 20.10 -13.27 21.54
C LYS A 85 19.66 -12.61 20.24
N TYR A 86 19.05 -11.42 20.30
CA TYR A 86 18.40 -10.79 19.16
C TYR A 86 19.05 -9.47 18.72
N ILE A 87 19.50 -8.64 19.67
CA ILE A 87 20.08 -7.31 19.38
C ILE A 87 21.54 -7.32 19.85
N LEU A 88 22.49 -7.40 18.91
CA LEU A 88 23.92 -7.40 19.23
C LEU A 88 24.40 -6.03 19.74
N LYS A 89 25.49 -6.02 20.51
CA LYS A 89 26.05 -4.80 21.09
C LYS A 89 26.40 -3.78 20.00
N GLY A 90 25.85 -2.57 20.11
CA GLY A 90 26.03 -1.48 19.15
C GLY A 90 25.00 -1.43 18.02
N LYS A 91 24.17 -2.47 17.85
CA LYS A 91 23.06 -2.48 16.88
C LYS A 91 21.92 -1.56 17.33
N THR A 92 21.11 -1.15 16.36
CA THR A 92 19.93 -0.31 16.55
C THR A 92 18.64 -1.12 16.44
N PHE A 93 17.59 -0.69 17.15
CA PHE A 93 16.27 -1.32 17.01
C PHE A 93 15.10 -0.34 16.88
N SER A 94 13.99 -0.83 16.34
CA SER A 94 12.67 -0.18 16.39
C SER A 94 11.63 -1.12 17.01
N VAL A 95 10.55 -0.52 17.50
CA VAL A 95 9.31 -1.24 17.86
C VAL A 95 8.16 -0.51 17.21
N ASP A 96 7.30 -1.28 16.56
CA ASP A 96 6.06 -0.87 15.91
C ASP A 96 4.90 -1.68 16.53
N SER A 97 3.82 -1.03 16.94
CA SER A 97 2.71 -1.66 17.67
C SER A 97 1.38 -1.55 16.93
N VAL A 98 0.67 -2.67 16.79
CA VAL A 98 -0.73 -2.71 16.33
C VAL A 98 -1.59 -3.18 17.50
N VAL A 99 -2.63 -2.43 17.85
CA VAL A 99 -3.35 -2.62 19.12
C VAL A 99 -4.86 -2.55 18.93
N TYR A 100 -5.55 -3.59 19.39
CA TYR A 100 -7.00 -3.72 19.44
C TYR A 100 -7.40 -4.22 20.84
N SER A 101 -7.56 -3.30 21.79
CA SER A 101 -7.83 -3.61 23.20
C SER A 101 -8.59 -2.46 23.86
N GLU A 102 -9.47 -2.78 24.82
CA GLU A 102 -10.17 -1.76 25.61
C GLU A 102 -9.26 -1.13 26.69
N GLU A 103 -8.20 -1.83 27.12
CA GLU A 103 -7.22 -1.30 28.08
C GLU A 103 -6.15 -0.47 27.38
N PHE A 104 -5.50 -1.04 26.35
CA PHE A 104 -4.41 -0.39 25.63
C PHE A 104 -4.93 0.56 24.53
N LYS A 105 -5.56 1.67 24.92
CA LYS A 105 -6.17 2.64 23.99
C LYS A 105 -5.19 3.47 23.14
N ASN A 106 -3.89 3.25 23.25
CA ASN A 106 -2.87 4.02 22.53
C ASN A 106 -1.66 3.14 22.13
N SER A 107 -1.49 2.94 20.83
CA SER A 107 -0.38 2.17 20.25
C SER A 107 0.99 2.76 20.59
N ARG A 108 1.17 4.08 20.51
CA ARG A 108 2.44 4.75 20.84
C ARG A 108 2.87 4.48 22.29
N PHE A 109 1.92 4.42 23.24
CA PHE A 109 2.20 4.08 24.64
C PHE A 109 2.70 2.63 24.80
N VAL A 110 2.05 1.67 24.13
CA VAL A 110 2.54 0.26 24.05
C VAL A 110 3.95 0.22 23.45
N THR A 111 4.18 0.93 22.35
CA THR A 111 5.50 1.06 21.72
C THR A 111 6.58 1.60 22.67
N TYR A 112 6.25 2.58 23.53
CA TYR A 112 7.22 3.08 24.53
C TYR A 112 7.50 2.06 25.62
N LYS A 113 6.48 1.46 26.24
CA LYS A 113 6.64 0.45 27.31
C LYS A 113 7.51 -0.74 26.88
N VAL A 114 7.34 -1.22 25.65
CA VAL A 114 8.19 -2.28 25.08
C VAL A 114 9.63 -1.80 24.87
N LYS A 115 9.85 -0.57 24.37
CA LYS A 115 11.19 0.02 24.20
C LYS A 115 11.91 0.20 25.53
N ASP A 116 11.21 0.63 26.56
CA ASP A 116 11.76 0.85 27.90
C ASP A 116 12.22 -0.48 28.54
N ALA A 117 11.38 -1.53 28.49
CA ALA A 117 11.72 -2.87 28.97
C ALA A 117 12.98 -3.46 28.29
N ILE A 118 13.11 -3.28 26.97
CA ILE A 118 14.30 -3.71 26.20
C ILE A 118 15.53 -2.90 26.63
N VAL A 119 15.40 -1.57 26.71
CA VAL A 119 16.50 -0.66 27.09
C VAL A 119 17.02 -0.94 28.50
N ASP A 120 16.12 -1.17 29.46
CA ASP A 120 16.47 -1.44 30.85
C ASP A 120 17.16 -2.79 31.00
N GLN A 121 16.63 -3.86 30.39
CA GLN A 121 17.28 -5.17 30.46
C GLN A 121 18.69 -5.15 29.84
N PHE A 122 18.87 -4.47 28.70
CA PHE A 122 20.21 -4.31 28.11
C PHE A 122 21.14 -3.51 29.03
N ARG A 123 20.64 -2.46 29.68
CA ARG A 123 21.42 -1.63 30.59
C ARG A 123 21.84 -2.39 31.85
N GLU A 124 20.95 -3.21 32.40
CA GLU A 124 21.21 -4.10 33.52
C GLU A 124 22.23 -5.20 33.16
N ASN A 125 22.06 -5.87 32.01
CA ASN A 125 22.90 -6.99 31.61
C ASN A 125 24.27 -6.58 31.00
N THR A 126 24.38 -5.40 30.38
CA THR A 126 25.59 -5.01 29.61
C THR A 126 26.25 -3.71 30.09
N GLY A 127 25.61 -2.96 30.99
CA GLY A 127 26.00 -1.60 31.37
C GLY A 127 25.78 -0.54 30.27
N THR A 128 25.36 -0.93 29.05
CA THR A 128 25.23 -0.04 27.89
C THR A 128 23.78 0.05 27.40
N ARG A 129 23.34 1.25 27.02
CA ARG A 129 22.02 1.48 26.41
C ARG A 129 22.08 1.12 24.90
N PRO A 130 21.15 0.32 24.36
CA PRO A 130 21.04 0.07 22.93
C PRO A 130 20.52 1.32 22.22
N ASN A 131 20.97 1.54 20.98
CA ASN A 131 20.53 2.68 20.19
C ASN A 131 19.15 2.41 19.56
N ILE A 132 18.34 3.46 19.39
CA ILE A 132 17.02 3.37 18.76
C ILE A 132 17.08 4.11 17.42
N SER A 133 16.73 3.42 16.34
CA SER A 133 16.66 3.98 14.99
C SER A 133 15.26 3.72 14.44
N VAL A 134 14.58 4.76 13.95
CA VAL A 134 13.21 4.65 13.42
C VAL A 134 13.21 4.57 11.89
N SER A 135 14.20 5.16 11.23
CA SER A 135 14.31 5.21 9.77
C SER A 135 15.04 4.01 9.16
N ASN A 136 16.08 3.51 9.83
CA ASN A 136 16.82 2.31 9.42
C ASN A 136 17.32 1.57 10.68
N PRO A 137 16.46 0.76 11.33
CA PRO A 137 16.87 -0.14 12.40
C PRO A 137 17.62 -1.35 11.86
N ASP A 138 18.56 -1.90 12.63
CA ASP A 138 19.10 -3.23 12.36
C ASP A 138 18.08 -4.32 12.69
N ILE A 139 17.37 -4.16 13.81
CA ILE A 139 16.35 -5.10 14.30
C ILE A 139 14.99 -4.38 14.42
N ARG A 140 13.99 -4.83 13.65
CA ARG A 140 12.62 -4.31 13.73
C ARG A 140 11.73 -5.29 14.48
N LEU A 141 11.05 -4.81 15.52
CA LEU A 141 10.11 -5.59 16.32
C LEU A 141 8.67 -5.14 16.05
N ASN A 142 7.75 -6.09 15.91
CA ASN A 142 6.32 -5.82 15.89
C ASN A 142 5.64 -6.45 17.11
N ILE A 143 4.92 -5.63 17.88
CA ILE A 143 3.99 -6.12 18.89
C ILE A 143 2.56 -6.00 18.37
N HIS A 144 1.82 -7.10 18.43
CA HIS A 144 0.39 -7.14 18.17
C HIS A 144 -0.35 -7.42 19.48
N VAL A 145 -1.32 -6.58 19.83
CA VAL A 145 -2.13 -6.73 21.04
C VAL A 145 -3.60 -6.85 20.65
N ALA A 146 -4.23 -7.97 21.01
CA ALA A 146 -5.64 -8.23 20.79
C ALA A 146 -6.29 -8.65 22.12
N GLU A 147 -7.25 -7.84 22.60
CA GLU A 147 -7.87 -7.97 23.92
C GLU A 147 -6.82 -7.93 25.05
N ASP A 148 -6.58 -9.06 25.74
CA ASP A 148 -5.53 -9.23 26.76
C ASP A 148 -4.30 -10.02 26.26
N LYS A 149 -4.26 -10.38 24.97
CA LYS A 149 -3.20 -11.22 24.36
C LYS A 149 -2.22 -10.36 23.60
N ALA A 150 -0.94 -10.48 23.94
CA ALA A 150 0.16 -9.86 23.21
C ALA A 150 0.96 -10.92 22.46
N THR A 151 1.43 -10.59 21.26
CA THR A 151 2.37 -11.38 20.48
C THR A 151 3.47 -10.45 19.99
N LEU A 152 4.70 -10.71 20.44
CA LEU A 152 5.89 -9.96 20.07
C LEU A 152 6.68 -10.75 19.04
N SER A 153 7.02 -10.13 17.92
CA SER A 153 7.64 -10.75 16.75
C SER A 153 8.83 -9.94 16.24
N LEU A 154 9.80 -10.63 15.67
CA LEU A 154 10.78 -10.02 14.76
C LEU A 154 10.16 -9.81 13.38
N ASP A 155 10.44 -8.69 12.74
CA ASP A 155 10.09 -8.42 11.35
C ASP A 155 11.26 -8.85 10.45
N SER A 156 11.01 -9.84 9.59
CA SER A 156 12.04 -10.39 8.68
C SER A 156 12.13 -9.66 7.34
N SER A 157 11.11 -8.84 7.00
CA SER A 157 11.03 -8.13 5.71
C SER A 157 11.71 -6.75 5.74
N GLY A 158 11.58 -6.01 6.85
CA GLY A 158 12.17 -4.68 7.02
C GLY A 158 11.36 -3.56 6.37
N GLU A 159 11.71 -3.17 5.14
CA GLU A 159 10.80 -2.45 4.23
C GLU A 159 9.65 -3.40 3.84
N SER A 160 8.42 -2.89 3.69
CA SER A 160 7.30 -3.75 3.28
C SER A 160 7.54 -4.36 1.90
N LEU A 161 7.13 -5.62 1.72
CA LEU A 161 7.41 -6.44 0.55
C LEU A 161 6.78 -5.91 -0.75
N HIS A 162 5.73 -5.08 -0.69
CA HIS A 162 5.18 -4.42 -1.88
C HIS A 162 6.22 -3.54 -2.60
N ARG A 163 7.18 -2.98 -1.87
CA ARG A 163 8.34 -2.32 -2.48
C ARG A 163 9.28 -3.38 -3.05
N ARG A 164 8.98 -3.80 -4.27
CA ARG A 164 9.82 -4.75 -5.02
C ARG A 164 11.19 -4.16 -5.31
N GLY A 165 11.21 -2.95 -5.87
CA GLY A 165 12.43 -2.22 -6.24
C GLY A 165 12.52 -1.83 -7.72
N TYR A 166 11.71 -2.43 -8.60
CA TYR A 166 11.68 -2.10 -10.03
C TYR A 166 11.18 -0.68 -10.32
N ARG A 167 10.29 -0.13 -9.47
CA ARG A 167 9.62 1.15 -9.67
C ARG A 167 10.61 2.33 -9.55
N GLN A 168 11.07 2.85 -10.69
CA GLN A 168 11.94 4.03 -10.75
C GLN A 168 11.14 5.33 -10.65
N GLU A 169 9.97 5.37 -11.30
CA GLU A 169 9.05 6.50 -11.28
C GLU A 169 7.62 6.07 -10.89
N SER A 170 6.85 7.02 -10.36
CA SER A 170 5.44 6.85 -10.03
C SER A 170 4.57 7.91 -10.69
N VAL A 171 3.39 7.49 -11.10
CA VAL A 171 2.25 8.39 -11.37
C VAL A 171 1.55 8.75 -10.05
N GLU A 172 0.51 9.57 -10.13
CA GLU A 172 -0.39 9.83 -9.00
C GLU A 172 -1.15 8.55 -8.61
N ALA A 173 -1.22 8.25 -7.31
CA ALA A 173 -1.96 7.12 -6.73
C ALA A 173 -1.77 5.74 -7.45
N PRO A 174 -0.54 5.20 -7.54
CA PRO A 174 -0.31 3.89 -8.15
C PRO A 174 -1.05 2.78 -7.39
N LEU A 175 -1.49 1.75 -8.11
CA LEU A 175 -1.95 0.51 -7.50
C LEU A 175 -0.78 -0.15 -6.75
N ASN A 176 -1.02 -0.62 -5.53
CA ASN A 176 -0.02 -1.33 -4.73
C ASN A 176 0.33 -2.69 -5.35
N GLU A 177 1.61 -3.03 -5.37
CA GLU A 177 2.19 -4.22 -6.00
C GLU A 177 1.59 -5.53 -5.46
N VAL A 178 1.40 -5.63 -4.14
CA VAL A 178 0.78 -6.80 -3.49
C VAL A 178 -0.69 -6.96 -3.87
N LEU A 179 -1.41 -5.84 -4.03
CA LEU A 179 -2.80 -5.85 -4.47
C LEU A 179 -2.92 -6.17 -5.97
N ALA A 180 -2.00 -5.65 -6.80
CA ALA A 180 -1.94 -5.93 -8.23
C ALA A 180 -1.71 -7.43 -8.48
N ALA A 181 -0.70 -8.03 -7.84
CA ALA A 181 -0.45 -9.47 -7.93
C ALA A 181 -1.62 -10.30 -7.37
N GLY A 182 -2.18 -9.90 -6.22
CA GLY A 182 -3.35 -10.56 -5.63
C GLY A 182 -4.57 -10.54 -6.55
N MET A 183 -4.84 -9.42 -7.23
CA MET A 183 -5.90 -9.31 -8.24
C MET A 183 -5.66 -10.23 -9.44
N ILE A 184 -4.41 -10.37 -9.91
CA ILE A 184 -4.07 -11.26 -11.02
C ILE A 184 -4.25 -12.72 -10.61
N LEU A 185 -3.70 -13.13 -9.47
CA LEU A 185 -3.84 -14.49 -8.94
C LEU A 185 -5.31 -14.87 -8.65
N MET A 186 -6.15 -13.91 -8.22
CA MET A 186 -7.61 -14.10 -8.10
C MET A 186 -8.34 -14.43 -9.40
N THR A 187 -7.76 -14.11 -10.56
CA THR A 187 -8.34 -14.51 -11.86
C THR A 187 -8.10 -15.98 -12.19
N GLY A 188 -7.07 -16.59 -11.60
CA GLY A 188 -6.58 -17.92 -11.94
C GLY A 188 -5.56 -17.95 -13.09
N TRP A 189 -5.33 -16.84 -13.80
CA TRP A 189 -4.34 -16.72 -14.87
C TRP A 189 -2.90 -16.85 -14.35
N LYS A 190 -2.10 -17.68 -15.02
CA LYS A 190 -0.67 -17.92 -14.75
C LYS A 190 0.18 -17.88 -16.03
N GLY A 191 -0.30 -17.23 -17.08
CA GLY A 191 0.41 -17.05 -18.36
C GLY A 191 -0.16 -17.84 -19.55
N GLU A 192 -1.33 -18.48 -19.43
CA GLU A 192 -1.92 -19.36 -20.45
C GLU A 192 -2.66 -18.62 -21.59
N THR A 193 -2.64 -17.29 -21.57
CA THR A 193 -3.18 -16.39 -22.60
C THR A 193 -2.44 -15.06 -22.55
N ASP A 194 -2.62 -14.22 -23.57
CA ASP A 194 -2.24 -12.81 -23.50
C ASP A 194 -2.96 -12.09 -22.35
N PHE A 195 -2.35 -11.02 -21.84
CA PHE A 195 -2.86 -10.20 -20.74
C PHE A 195 -2.94 -8.74 -21.16
N ILE A 196 -4.04 -8.05 -20.85
CA ILE A 196 -4.27 -6.67 -21.27
C ILE A 196 -4.72 -5.81 -20.08
N ASP A 197 -3.94 -4.77 -19.77
CA ASP A 197 -4.36 -3.66 -18.91
C ASP A 197 -4.52 -2.39 -19.75
N PRO A 198 -5.75 -2.03 -20.16
CA PRO A 198 -5.99 -0.88 -21.04
C PRO A 198 -6.00 0.49 -20.32
N MET A 199 -5.70 0.55 -19.02
CA MET A 199 -5.59 1.80 -18.24
C MET A 199 -4.42 1.69 -17.24
N CYS A 200 -3.24 1.34 -17.75
CA CYS A 200 -2.16 0.76 -16.94
C CYS A 200 -1.41 1.73 -16.02
N GLY A 201 -1.58 3.03 -16.16
CA GLY A 201 -0.92 4.04 -15.33
C GLY A 201 0.60 3.87 -15.35
N SER A 202 1.18 3.52 -14.19
CA SER A 202 2.63 3.29 -14.02
C SER A 202 3.12 1.87 -14.36
N GLY A 203 2.26 1.03 -14.94
CA GLY A 203 2.61 -0.32 -15.42
C GLY A 203 2.57 -1.43 -14.36
N THR A 204 1.98 -1.19 -13.18
CA THR A 204 2.01 -2.16 -12.06
C THR A 204 1.41 -3.53 -12.43
N LEU A 205 0.20 -3.57 -13.01
CA LEU A 205 -0.44 -4.83 -13.39
C LEU A 205 0.35 -5.57 -14.49
N PRO A 206 0.79 -4.92 -15.60
CA PRO A 206 1.68 -5.56 -16.57
C PRO A 206 2.98 -6.15 -15.99
N ILE A 207 3.60 -5.52 -15.00
CA ILE A 207 4.87 -6.01 -14.40
C ILE A 207 4.61 -7.18 -13.45
N GLU A 208 3.62 -7.11 -12.55
CA GLU A 208 3.27 -8.25 -11.69
C GLU A 208 2.70 -9.43 -12.51
N ALA A 209 2.03 -9.16 -13.64
CA ALA A 209 1.62 -10.19 -14.60
C ALA A 209 2.82 -10.91 -15.23
N ALA A 210 3.86 -10.18 -15.63
CA ALA A 210 5.09 -10.77 -16.17
C ALA A 210 5.84 -11.61 -15.12
N LEU A 211 5.85 -11.16 -13.86
CA LEU A 211 6.42 -11.91 -12.74
C LEU A 211 5.66 -13.23 -12.49
N ILE A 212 4.33 -13.18 -12.44
CA ILE A 212 3.48 -14.37 -12.24
C ILE A 212 3.62 -15.36 -13.40
N ALA A 213 3.56 -14.89 -14.65
CA ALA A 213 3.61 -15.75 -15.83
C ALA A 213 4.96 -16.45 -16.03
N ARG A 214 6.07 -15.75 -15.77
CA ARG A 214 7.41 -16.35 -15.75
C ARG A 214 7.74 -17.07 -14.44
N ASN A 215 6.87 -17.01 -13.44
CA ASN A 215 7.06 -17.55 -12.09
C ASN A 215 8.35 -17.04 -11.41
N ILE A 216 8.66 -15.75 -11.61
CA ILE A 216 9.86 -15.07 -11.08
C ILE A 216 9.54 -14.51 -9.70
N SER A 217 10.40 -14.85 -8.73
CA SER A 217 10.30 -14.40 -7.34
C SER A 217 10.31 -12.85 -7.25
N PRO A 218 9.29 -12.21 -6.63
CA PRO A 218 9.17 -10.75 -6.57
C PRO A 218 10.27 -10.08 -5.74
N GLY A 219 11.05 -10.86 -4.99
CA GLY A 219 12.20 -10.41 -4.20
C GLY A 219 13.46 -10.07 -5.01
N VAL A 220 13.62 -10.46 -6.28
CA VAL A 220 14.89 -10.26 -7.03
C VAL A 220 15.30 -8.79 -7.18
N PHE A 221 14.34 -7.86 -7.13
CA PHE A 221 14.60 -6.42 -7.25
C PHE A 221 14.91 -5.73 -5.91
N ARG A 222 14.83 -6.46 -4.79
CA ARG A 222 15.07 -5.91 -3.44
C ARG A 222 16.56 -5.88 -3.15
N LYS A 223 16.99 -4.85 -2.40
CA LYS A 223 18.40 -4.62 -2.04
C LYS A 223 18.83 -5.28 -0.74
N GLU A 224 17.88 -5.48 0.17
CA GLU A 224 18.05 -6.12 1.47
C GLU A 224 16.68 -6.54 2.05
N PHE A 225 16.72 -7.52 2.95
CA PHE A 225 15.68 -7.91 3.88
C PHE A 225 16.18 -7.73 5.33
N ALA A 226 15.28 -7.61 6.30
CA ALA A 226 15.69 -7.41 7.69
C ALA A 226 16.37 -8.65 8.31
N PHE A 227 16.07 -9.87 7.83
CA PHE A 227 16.70 -11.09 8.33
C PHE A 227 18.21 -11.15 8.06
N GLU A 228 18.73 -10.44 7.05
CA GLU A 228 20.18 -10.36 6.75
C GLU A 228 20.98 -9.68 7.87
N LYS A 229 20.29 -8.92 8.73
CA LYS A 229 20.88 -8.17 9.85
C LYS A 229 20.81 -8.93 11.18
N TRP A 230 20.22 -10.13 11.19
CA TRP A 230 19.99 -10.94 12.39
C TRP A 230 21.24 -11.73 12.81
N PRO A 231 21.40 -12.07 14.11
CA PRO A 231 22.60 -12.76 14.60
C PRO A 231 22.76 -14.20 14.06
N ASP A 232 21.68 -14.82 13.60
CA ASP A 232 21.66 -16.17 13.02
C ASP A 232 21.50 -16.14 11.49
N PHE A 233 21.78 -15.03 10.80
CA PHE A 233 21.70 -14.97 9.35
C PHE A 233 22.61 -16.02 8.68
N ASP A 234 22.07 -16.71 7.68
CA ASP A 234 22.72 -17.81 6.96
C ASP A 234 22.83 -17.41 5.48
N GLN A 235 24.00 -16.86 5.12
CA GLN A 235 24.29 -16.36 3.77
C GLN A 235 24.27 -17.49 2.73
N GLU A 236 24.87 -18.65 3.04
CA GLU A 236 24.93 -19.78 2.10
C GLU A 236 23.53 -20.32 1.78
N LEU A 237 22.65 -20.40 2.78
CA LEU A 237 21.25 -20.76 2.60
C LEU A 237 20.46 -19.69 1.81
N PHE A 238 20.72 -18.41 2.03
CA PHE A 238 20.03 -17.35 1.29
C PHE A 238 20.52 -17.24 -0.15
N ASP A 239 21.82 -17.37 -0.40
CA ASP A 239 22.41 -17.42 -1.75
C ASP A 239 21.86 -18.61 -2.54
N MET A 240 21.65 -19.76 -1.89
CA MET A 240 21.00 -20.92 -2.52
C MET A 240 19.57 -20.61 -2.97
N ILE A 241 18.79 -19.86 -2.19
CA ILE A 241 17.41 -19.45 -2.52
C ILE A 241 17.40 -18.34 -3.59
N TYR A 242 18.35 -17.40 -3.52
CA TYR A 242 18.44 -16.27 -4.44
C TYR A 242 18.78 -16.73 -5.87
N ASN A 243 19.63 -17.75 -6.00
CA ASN A 243 20.05 -18.33 -7.28
C ASN A 243 19.20 -19.56 -7.69
N ASP A 244 18.06 -19.82 -7.04
CA ASP A 244 17.12 -20.89 -7.37
C ASP A 244 16.15 -20.44 -8.49
N ASP A 245 16.64 -20.44 -9.73
CA ASP A 245 15.84 -20.18 -10.94
C ASP A 245 15.07 -21.42 -11.43
N SER A 246 15.15 -22.55 -10.71
CA SER A 246 14.62 -23.87 -11.12
C SER A 246 13.11 -23.91 -11.36
N GLN A 247 12.39 -22.90 -10.86
CA GLN A 247 10.94 -22.74 -10.99
C GLN A 247 10.54 -21.68 -12.02
N GLU A 248 11.48 -20.96 -12.65
CA GLU A 248 11.17 -20.04 -13.75
C GLU A 248 10.54 -20.77 -14.93
N ARG A 249 9.73 -20.04 -15.72
CA ARG A 249 9.01 -20.58 -16.87
C ARG A 249 9.26 -19.75 -18.12
N GLU A 250 9.17 -20.40 -19.28
CA GLU A 250 8.98 -19.67 -20.53
C GLU A 250 7.54 -19.14 -20.60
N PHE A 251 7.39 -17.99 -21.25
CA PHE A 251 6.11 -17.33 -21.46
C PHE A 251 6.01 -16.99 -22.95
N GLU A 252 5.15 -17.73 -23.65
CA GLU A 252 4.98 -17.68 -25.11
C GLU A 252 3.97 -16.60 -25.55
N HIS A 253 3.16 -16.13 -24.61
CA HIS A 253 2.14 -15.10 -24.79
C HIS A 253 2.69 -13.68 -24.58
N HIS A 254 1.86 -12.66 -24.80
CA HIS A 254 2.26 -11.26 -24.68
C HIS A 254 1.41 -10.45 -23.69
N ILE A 255 2.02 -9.46 -23.05
CA ILE A 255 1.37 -8.56 -22.09
C ILE A 255 1.28 -7.16 -22.70
N TYR A 256 0.09 -6.56 -22.69
CA TYR A 256 -0.19 -5.26 -23.26
C TYR A 256 -0.66 -4.27 -22.19
N GLY A 257 0.04 -3.15 -22.08
CA GLY A 257 -0.38 -2.01 -21.25
C GLY A 257 -0.72 -0.80 -22.12
N TYR A 258 -1.91 -0.23 -21.93
CA TYR A 258 -2.32 1.00 -22.62
C TYR A 258 -2.68 2.09 -21.63
N ASP A 259 -2.37 3.34 -21.97
CA ASP A 259 -2.88 4.50 -21.25
C ASP A 259 -3.12 5.69 -22.21
N VAL A 260 -3.97 6.62 -21.78
CA VAL A 260 -4.27 7.89 -22.46
C VAL A 260 -3.33 9.02 -22.04
N GLU A 261 -2.66 8.93 -20.88
CA GLU A 261 -1.66 9.91 -20.46
C GLU A 261 -0.26 9.50 -20.90
N MET A 262 0.34 10.26 -21.83
CA MET A 262 1.69 9.98 -22.35
C MET A 262 2.77 9.97 -21.25
N LYS A 263 2.57 10.69 -20.14
CA LYS A 263 3.45 10.62 -18.96
C LYS A 263 3.39 9.24 -18.31
N ALA A 264 2.18 8.71 -18.09
CA ALA A 264 1.96 7.38 -17.52
C ALA A 264 2.59 6.30 -18.42
N VAL A 265 2.35 6.35 -19.73
CA VAL A 265 3.00 5.49 -20.74
C VAL A 265 4.53 5.51 -20.61
N ASN A 266 5.15 6.68 -20.47
CA ASN A 266 6.60 6.80 -20.33
C ASN A 266 7.12 6.21 -19.00
N THR A 267 6.48 6.54 -17.87
CA THR A 267 6.81 5.96 -16.56
C THR A 267 6.64 4.44 -16.55
N ALA A 268 5.58 3.91 -17.17
CA ALA A 268 5.36 2.46 -17.33
C ALA A 268 6.46 1.80 -18.18
N LYS A 269 6.88 2.41 -19.29
CA LYS A 269 8.02 1.93 -20.09
C LYS A 269 9.32 1.89 -19.30
N MET A 270 9.59 2.91 -18.49
CA MET A 270 10.78 2.94 -17.62
C MET A 270 10.73 1.83 -16.56
N ASN A 271 9.58 1.63 -15.91
CA ASN A 271 9.41 0.59 -14.89
C ASN A 271 9.49 -0.83 -15.50
N VAL A 272 8.92 -1.05 -16.69
CA VAL A 272 9.01 -2.33 -17.44
C VAL A 272 10.45 -2.63 -17.85
N ALA A 273 11.19 -1.62 -18.33
CA ALA A 273 12.60 -1.77 -18.67
C ALA A 273 13.48 -2.05 -17.44
N ALA A 274 13.23 -1.36 -16.32
CA ALA A 274 13.92 -1.60 -15.05
C ALA A 274 13.59 -2.97 -14.43
N ALA A 275 12.42 -3.53 -14.73
CA ALA A 275 12.03 -4.90 -14.37
C ALA A 275 12.55 -5.98 -15.35
N GLY A 276 13.19 -5.58 -16.46
CA GLY A 276 13.71 -6.50 -17.49
C GLY A 276 12.66 -7.07 -18.47
N PHE A 277 11.40 -6.64 -18.39
CA PHE A 277 10.28 -7.29 -19.11
C PHE A 277 9.97 -6.77 -20.51
N THR A 278 10.80 -5.90 -21.09
CA THR A 278 10.59 -5.29 -22.42
C THR A 278 10.40 -6.29 -23.57
N LYS A 279 10.85 -7.56 -23.42
CA LYS A 279 10.56 -8.65 -24.39
C LYS A 279 9.09 -9.09 -24.36
N TYR A 280 8.47 -9.10 -23.18
CA TYR A 280 7.16 -9.72 -22.92
C TYR A 280 6.04 -8.70 -22.69
N VAL A 281 6.38 -7.44 -22.41
CA VAL A 281 5.44 -6.37 -22.06
C VAL A 281 5.56 -5.21 -23.05
N THR A 282 4.52 -5.00 -23.85
CA THR A 282 4.37 -3.84 -24.74
C THR A 282 3.52 -2.77 -24.07
N ILE A 283 4.07 -1.55 -23.92
CA ILE A 283 3.34 -0.38 -23.43
C ILE A 283 3.11 0.62 -24.56
N GLU A 284 1.88 1.09 -24.77
CA GLU A 284 1.53 2.05 -25.84
C GLU A 284 0.58 3.16 -25.39
N HIS A 285 0.63 4.30 -26.10
CA HIS A 285 -0.29 5.42 -25.92
C HIS A 285 -1.55 5.19 -26.76
N LYS A 286 -2.61 4.68 -26.13
CA LYS A 286 -3.86 4.26 -26.78
C LYS A 286 -5.05 4.51 -25.85
N ASP A 287 -6.15 5.04 -26.40
CA ASP A 287 -7.42 5.21 -25.69
C ASP A 287 -8.27 3.94 -25.80
N PHE A 288 -8.80 3.43 -24.68
CA PHE A 288 -9.67 2.24 -24.68
C PHE A 288 -10.93 2.41 -25.53
N LYS A 289 -11.37 3.65 -25.80
CA LYS A 289 -12.40 3.97 -26.82
C LYS A 289 -12.11 3.33 -28.18
N ASN A 290 -10.82 3.17 -28.52
CA ASN A 290 -10.36 2.65 -29.79
C ASN A 290 -10.01 1.15 -29.74
N PHE A 291 -10.05 0.49 -28.57
CA PHE A 291 -9.51 -0.85 -28.25
C PHE A 291 -9.33 -1.86 -29.41
N THR A 292 -10.43 -2.44 -29.92
CA THR A 292 -10.52 -3.56 -30.89
C THR A 292 -10.27 -4.96 -30.32
N GLN A 293 -10.91 -5.95 -30.95
CA GLN A 293 -10.83 -7.36 -30.56
C GLN A 293 -9.39 -7.87 -30.78
N PRO A 294 -8.74 -8.50 -29.77
CA PRO A 294 -7.45 -9.14 -29.97
C PRO A 294 -7.59 -10.38 -30.87
N GLU A 295 -6.55 -10.65 -31.67
CA GLU A 295 -6.50 -11.82 -32.55
C GLU A 295 -6.37 -13.13 -31.77
N GLN A 296 -5.67 -13.08 -30.63
CA GLN A 296 -5.50 -14.20 -29.70
C GLN A 296 -6.55 -14.14 -28.58
N LYS A 297 -6.71 -15.26 -27.87
CA LYS A 297 -7.44 -15.28 -26.59
C LYS A 297 -6.66 -14.44 -25.57
N SER A 298 -7.36 -13.65 -24.77
CA SER A 298 -6.73 -12.76 -23.78
C SER A 298 -7.58 -12.61 -22.52
N ILE A 299 -6.95 -12.26 -21.40
CA ILE A 299 -7.62 -11.73 -20.21
C ILE A 299 -7.45 -10.20 -20.16
N ILE A 300 -8.48 -9.48 -19.74
CA ILE A 300 -8.36 -8.08 -19.31
C ILE A 300 -8.36 -8.02 -17.79
N VAL A 301 -7.42 -7.30 -17.20
CA VAL A 301 -7.44 -6.91 -15.79
C VAL A 301 -7.14 -5.42 -15.71
N MET A 302 -8.06 -4.62 -15.17
CA MET A 302 -7.95 -3.16 -15.17
C MET A 302 -8.30 -2.52 -13.81
N ASN A 303 -7.66 -1.39 -13.53
CA ASN A 303 -7.99 -0.46 -12.45
C ASN A 303 -8.32 0.94 -13.04
N PRO A 304 -9.52 1.15 -13.61
CA PRO A 304 -9.91 2.44 -14.17
C PRO A 304 -9.93 3.55 -13.11
N PRO A 305 -9.82 4.83 -13.50
CA PRO A 305 -10.02 5.93 -12.57
C PRO A 305 -11.43 5.85 -11.94
N TYR A 306 -11.53 6.19 -10.66
CA TYR A 306 -12.78 6.10 -9.89
C TYR A 306 -13.23 7.43 -9.25
N GLY A 307 -12.48 8.52 -9.44
CA GLY A 307 -12.94 9.89 -9.16
C GLY A 307 -12.39 10.55 -7.89
N GLU A 308 -11.92 9.80 -6.89
CA GLU A 308 -11.41 10.37 -5.62
C GLU A 308 -9.91 10.66 -5.66
N ARG A 309 -9.11 9.74 -6.21
CA ARG A 309 -7.65 9.92 -6.34
C ARG A 309 -7.24 10.56 -7.68
N ILE A 310 -8.04 10.36 -8.72
CA ILE A 310 -7.91 11.01 -10.04
C ILE A 310 -9.32 11.34 -10.52
N SER A 311 -9.59 12.63 -10.74
CA SER A 311 -10.92 13.12 -11.17
C SER A 311 -11.04 13.13 -12.69
N THR A 312 -11.81 12.20 -13.25
CA THR A 312 -12.15 12.21 -14.68
C THR A 312 -13.41 13.07 -14.90
N PRO A 313 -13.38 14.12 -15.75
CA PRO A 313 -14.53 15.01 -15.98
C PRO A 313 -15.82 14.32 -16.44
N ASN A 314 -15.72 13.12 -17.01
CA ASN A 314 -16.87 12.27 -17.36
C ASN A 314 -16.64 10.82 -16.87
N LEU A 315 -16.49 10.65 -15.55
CA LEU A 315 -16.26 9.35 -14.91
C LEU A 315 -17.28 8.28 -15.34
N LEU A 316 -18.58 8.60 -15.23
CA LEU A 316 -19.66 7.67 -15.58
C LEU A 316 -19.65 7.29 -17.06
N GLY A 317 -19.40 8.25 -17.96
CA GLY A 317 -19.22 8.00 -19.38
C GLY A 317 -18.01 7.11 -19.71
N THR A 318 -16.93 7.17 -18.92
CA THR A 318 -15.81 6.23 -19.05
C THR A 318 -16.23 4.79 -18.72
N TYR A 319 -16.98 4.56 -17.63
CA TYR A 319 -17.44 3.21 -17.30
C TYR A 319 -18.50 2.68 -18.28
N LYS A 320 -19.38 3.55 -18.79
CA LYS A 320 -20.28 3.19 -19.88
C LYS A 320 -19.53 2.77 -21.14
N MET A 321 -18.53 3.56 -21.55
CA MET A 321 -17.65 3.25 -22.67
C MET A 321 -16.90 1.93 -22.47
N ILE A 322 -16.42 1.64 -21.25
CA ILE A 322 -15.80 0.35 -20.93
C ILE A 322 -16.77 -0.81 -21.21
N GLY A 323 -18.02 -0.70 -20.75
CA GLY A 323 -19.08 -1.69 -21.02
C GLY A 323 -19.38 -1.88 -22.51
N GLU A 324 -19.51 -0.77 -23.25
CA GLU A 324 -19.76 -0.79 -24.69
C GLU A 324 -18.59 -1.42 -25.48
N ARG A 325 -17.33 -1.09 -25.16
CA ARG A 325 -16.15 -1.67 -25.82
C ARG A 325 -16.00 -3.15 -25.51
N LEU A 326 -16.13 -3.57 -24.25
CA LEU A 326 -16.05 -4.98 -23.86
C LEU A 326 -17.14 -5.83 -24.55
N LYS A 327 -18.38 -5.33 -24.61
CA LYS A 327 -19.50 -6.02 -25.25
C LYS A 327 -19.38 -6.18 -26.77
N HIS A 328 -18.60 -5.32 -27.43
CA HIS A 328 -18.53 -5.29 -28.89
C HIS A 328 -17.17 -5.67 -29.47
N GLN A 329 -16.11 -5.69 -28.65
CA GLN A 329 -14.71 -5.85 -29.08
C GLN A 329 -13.88 -6.66 -28.09
N PHE A 330 -14.51 -7.50 -27.25
CA PHE A 330 -13.79 -8.42 -26.37
C PHE A 330 -14.54 -9.76 -26.17
N MET A 331 -15.17 -10.24 -27.24
CA MET A 331 -16.01 -11.43 -27.25
C MET A 331 -15.17 -12.70 -27.08
N GLY A 332 -15.74 -13.71 -26.40
CA GLY A 332 -15.06 -14.97 -26.07
C GLY A 332 -14.05 -14.90 -24.91
N ASN A 333 -13.66 -13.68 -24.48
CA ASN A 333 -12.68 -13.43 -23.43
C ASN A 333 -13.34 -13.07 -22.08
N GLU A 334 -12.53 -12.93 -21.02
CA GLU A 334 -12.98 -12.49 -19.70
C GLU A 334 -12.28 -11.20 -19.24
N ALA A 335 -13.04 -10.29 -18.64
CA ALA A 335 -12.55 -9.00 -18.16
C ALA A 335 -12.81 -8.83 -16.66
N TRP A 336 -11.80 -8.39 -15.93
CA TRP A 336 -11.84 -8.12 -14.51
C TRP A 336 -11.59 -6.64 -14.23
N ILE A 337 -12.48 -6.02 -13.45
CA ILE A 337 -12.53 -4.57 -13.26
C ILE A 337 -12.58 -4.24 -11.77
N LEU A 338 -11.65 -3.41 -11.29
CA LEU A 338 -11.67 -2.83 -9.95
C LEU A 338 -12.45 -1.49 -9.94
N SER A 339 -13.36 -1.30 -8.99
CA SER A 339 -13.93 0.02 -8.67
C SER A 339 -14.61 0.01 -7.30
N TYR A 340 -14.80 1.17 -6.67
CA TYR A 340 -15.51 1.30 -5.39
C TYR A 340 -16.98 1.76 -5.53
N ARG A 341 -17.35 2.40 -6.65
CA ARG A 341 -18.70 2.95 -6.85
C ARG A 341 -19.62 1.96 -7.56
N GLU A 342 -20.71 1.56 -6.89
CA GLU A 342 -21.79 0.80 -7.56
C GLU A 342 -22.36 1.54 -8.77
N GLU A 343 -22.37 2.88 -8.76
CA GLU A 343 -22.77 3.71 -9.90
C GLU A 343 -21.91 3.47 -11.13
N CYS A 344 -20.59 3.43 -10.97
CA CYS A 344 -19.66 3.13 -12.06
C CYS A 344 -19.93 1.73 -12.62
N PHE A 345 -20.18 0.74 -11.77
CA PHE A 345 -20.55 -0.60 -12.23
C PHE A 345 -21.94 -0.71 -12.88
N ARG A 346 -22.89 0.19 -12.59
CA ARG A 346 -24.18 0.26 -13.29
C ARG A 346 -24.00 0.72 -14.74
N GLU A 347 -23.16 1.74 -14.95
CA GLU A 347 -22.90 2.31 -16.27
C GLU A 347 -22.27 1.30 -17.24
N ILE A 348 -21.44 0.37 -16.75
CA ILE A 348 -20.90 -0.75 -17.57
C ILE A 348 -22.05 -1.53 -18.25
N GLY A 349 -23.25 -1.59 -17.68
CA GLY A 349 -24.43 -2.24 -18.28
C GLY A 349 -24.35 -3.77 -18.42
N LEU A 350 -23.19 -4.37 -18.12
CA LEU A 350 -22.96 -5.82 -18.13
C LEU A 350 -23.25 -6.44 -16.77
N LYS A 351 -23.66 -7.71 -16.77
CA LYS A 351 -23.91 -8.46 -15.53
C LYS A 351 -22.63 -9.19 -15.10
N PRO A 352 -22.04 -8.85 -13.93
CA PRO A 352 -20.84 -9.54 -13.46
C PRO A 352 -21.14 -11.00 -13.11
N SER A 353 -20.19 -11.89 -13.40
CA SER A 353 -20.22 -13.29 -12.96
C SER A 353 -19.74 -13.40 -11.52
N ILE A 354 -18.62 -12.77 -11.15
CA ILE A 354 -18.09 -12.75 -9.77
C ILE A 354 -18.06 -11.31 -9.23
N LYS A 355 -18.24 -11.16 -7.92
CA LYS A 355 -17.96 -9.96 -7.14
C LYS A 355 -17.08 -10.34 -5.94
N ILE A 356 -15.87 -9.79 -5.83
CA ILE A 356 -14.95 -9.99 -4.70
C ILE A 356 -14.73 -8.64 -4.01
N PRO A 357 -15.01 -8.48 -2.70
CA PRO A 357 -14.62 -7.28 -1.97
C PRO A 357 -13.11 -7.30 -1.71
N VAL A 358 -12.43 -6.19 -1.99
CA VAL A 358 -10.97 -6.02 -1.82
C VAL A 358 -10.67 -4.59 -1.35
N TYR A 359 -9.52 -4.37 -0.72
CA TYR A 359 -9.15 -3.06 -0.18
C TYR A 359 -7.97 -2.44 -0.94
N ASN A 360 -8.14 -1.20 -1.41
CA ASN A 360 -7.09 -0.40 -2.08
C ASN A 360 -6.65 0.74 -1.15
N GLY A 361 -5.78 0.42 -0.19
CA GLY A 361 -5.60 1.24 1.02
C GLY A 361 -6.87 1.22 1.86
N SER A 362 -7.20 2.36 2.48
CA SER A 362 -8.46 2.60 3.19
C SER A 362 -9.76 2.43 2.35
N LEU A 363 -9.70 2.42 1.01
CA LEU A 363 -10.89 2.29 0.15
C LEU A 363 -11.37 0.82 0.02
N GLU A 364 -12.61 0.55 0.44
CA GLU A 364 -13.33 -0.69 0.10
C GLU A 364 -13.76 -0.65 -1.37
N CYS A 365 -13.13 -1.49 -2.19
CA CYS A 365 -13.47 -1.71 -3.59
C CYS A 365 -14.20 -3.05 -3.79
N GLU A 366 -14.85 -3.20 -4.94
CA GLU A 366 -15.13 -4.53 -5.50
C GLU A 366 -14.25 -4.78 -6.73
N PHE A 367 -13.77 -6.01 -6.86
CA PHE A 367 -13.16 -6.56 -8.06
C PHE A 367 -14.18 -7.50 -8.70
N ARG A 368 -14.59 -7.22 -9.95
CA ARG A 368 -15.72 -7.89 -10.62
C ARG A 368 -15.29 -8.57 -11.92
N ARG A 369 -15.56 -9.87 -12.05
CA ARG A 369 -15.40 -10.62 -13.32
C ARG A 369 -16.62 -10.41 -14.23
N TYR A 370 -16.36 -10.19 -15.50
CA TYR A 370 -17.33 -10.17 -16.59
C TYR A 370 -16.90 -11.20 -17.64
N GLN A 371 -17.74 -12.22 -17.86
CA GLN A 371 -17.53 -13.18 -18.96
C GLN A 371 -18.19 -12.63 -20.21
N MET A 372 -17.44 -12.51 -21.31
CA MET A 372 -18.00 -12.19 -22.61
C MET A 372 -18.27 -13.48 -23.38
N PHE A 373 -19.39 -13.50 -24.11
CA PHE A 373 -19.87 -14.61 -24.93
C PHE A 373 -20.75 -14.04 -26.05
N ASP A 374 -20.82 -14.72 -27.19
CA ASP A 374 -21.71 -14.31 -28.28
C ASP A 374 -23.16 -14.76 -28.03
N GLY A 375 -24.11 -14.15 -28.74
CA GLY A 375 -25.54 -14.43 -28.60
C GLY A 375 -26.11 -14.04 -27.23
N LYS A 376 -27.02 -14.85 -26.68
CA LYS A 376 -27.62 -14.63 -25.35
C LYS A 376 -27.03 -15.60 -24.33
N LEU A 377 -27.10 -15.21 -23.06
CA LEU A 377 -26.68 -16.00 -21.90
C LEU A 377 -27.31 -17.40 -21.82
N ASN A 378 -28.50 -17.60 -22.39
CA ASN A 378 -29.17 -18.90 -22.44
C ASN A 378 -28.58 -19.79 -23.54
N ASP A 379 -28.21 -19.19 -24.67
CA ASP A 379 -27.74 -19.87 -25.86
C ASP A 379 -26.31 -20.38 -25.60
N PHE A 380 -25.43 -19.50 -25.12
CA PHE A 380 -24.08 -19.86 -24.61
C PHE A 380 -24.10 -20.99 -23.57
N ARG A 381 -25.12 -21.05 -22.71
CA ARG A 381 -25.28 -22.13 -21.72
C ARG A 381 -25.76 -23.45 -22.33
N ALA A 382 -26.59 -23.39 -23.39
CA ALA A 382 -27.02 -24.59 -24.12
C ALA A 382 -25.84 -25.21 -24.90
N GLU A 383 -24.90 -24.38 -25.35
CA GLU A 383 -23.63 -24.77 -25.98
C GLU A 383 -22.57 -25.26 -24.96
N GLY A 384 -22.91 -25.36 -23.66
CA GLY A 384 -22.01 -25.83 -22.60
C GLY A 384 -21.14 -24.76 -21.95
N GLY A 385 -21.31 -23.49 -22.31
CA GLY A 385 -20.52 -22.35 -21.83
C GLY A 385 -20.57 -22.13 -20.31
N ILE A 386 -19.41 -22.30 -19.65
CA ILE A 386 -19.27 -22.17 -18.20
C ILE A 386 -19.09 -20.70 -17.82
N VAL A 387 -20.17 -20.08 -17.32
CA VAL A 387 -20.14 -18.69 -16.78
C VAL A 387 -19.59 -18.64 -15.34
N LYS A 388 -19.69 -19.78 -14.62
CA LYS A 388 -19.19 -19.97 -13.25
C LYS A 388 -18.81 -21.43 -12.99
N THR A 389 -17.68 -21.66 -12.34
CA THR A 389 -17.28 -22.99 -11.84
C THR A 389 -18.14 -23.41 -10.64
N GLU A 390 -18.05 -24.67 -10.19
CA GLU A 390 -18.77 -25.11 -8.98
C GLU A 390 -18.21 -24.49 -7.70
N ASP A 391 -16.91 -24.28 -7.62
CA ASP A 391 -16.27 -23.73 -6.42
C ASP A 391 -16.55 -22.24 -6.23
N GLU A 392 -16.62 -21.47 -7.33
CA GLU A 392 -17.13 -20.10 -7.31
C GLU A 392 -18.59 -20.03 -6.82
N LYS A 393 -19.43 -21.01 -7.20
CA LYS A 393 -20.84 -21.10 -6.71
C LYS A 393 -20.87 -21.40 -5.21
N ARG A 394 -20.01 -22.30 -4.73
CA ARG A 394 -19.84 -22.63 -3.30
C ARG A 394 -19.41 -21.41 -2.51
N GLU A 395 -18.38 -20.69 -2.95
CA GLU A 395 -17.92 -19.44 -2.31
C GLU A 395 -19.02 -18.37 -2.21
N MET A 396 -19.71 -18.09 -3.33
CA MET A 396 -20.76 -17.05 -3.35
C MET A 396 -21.96 -17.40 -2.45
N ALA A 397 -22.25 -18.70 -2.25
CA ALA A 397 -23.24 -19.15 -1.28
C ALA A 397 -22.75 -18.94 0.16
N GLN A 398 -21.47 -19.20 0.46
CA GLN A 398 -20.89 -18.93 1.78
C GLN A 398 -20.86 -17.43 2.10
N LYS A 399 -20.41 -16.58 1.17
CA LYS A 399 -20.31 -15.12 1.34
C LYS A 399 -21.67 -14.45 1.64
N HIS A 400 -22.80 -15.03 1.21
CA HIS A 400 -24.13 -14.55 1.62
C HIS A 400 -24.45 -14.76 3.10
N ARG A 401 -23.83 -15.76 3.76
CA ARG A 401 -24.07 -16.10 5.18
C ARG A 401 -23.45 -15.08 6.14
N PHE A 402 -22.39 -14.40 5.73
CA PHE A 402 -21.62 -13.45 6.56
C PHE A 402 -22.09 -11.99 6.47
N LYS A 403 -23.00 -11.65 5.55
CA LYS A 403 -23.44 -10.26 5.27
C LYS A 403 -24.28 -9.61 6.40
N LYS A 404 -24.36 -10.22 7.59
CA LYS A 404 -25.21 -9.78 8.71
C LYS A 404 -24.52 -8.83 9.70
N ASN A 405 -23.17 -8.74 9.69
CA ASN A 405 -22.40 -8.00 10.69
C ASN A 405 -21.99 -6.59 10.21
N ARG A 406 -22.93 -5.81 9.65
CA ARG A 406 -22.61 -4.50 9.05
C ARG A 406 -22.27 -3.43 10.09
N ASP A 407 -22.91 -3.45 11.25
CA ASP A 407 -22.78 -2.41 12.28
C ASP A 407 -21.43 -2.45 13.03
N PHE A 408 -20.70 -3.57 12.95
CA PHE A 408 -19.34 -3.69 13.51
C PHE A 408 -18.31 -2.84 12.74
N LYS A 409 -18.60 -2.52 11.47
CA LYS A 409 -17.64 -1.84 10.58
C LYS A 409 -17.33 -0.41 11.02
N LYS A 410 -18.34 0.32 11.53
CA LYS A 410 -18.28 1.76 11.74
C LYS A 410 -17.25 2.25 12.79
N ARG A 411 -16.71 1.34 13.63
CA ARG A 411 -15.62 1.66 14.59
C ARG A 411 -14.21 1.46 14.02
N LEU A 412 -14.08 0.69 12.93
CA LEU A 412 -12.78 0.47 12.27
C LEU A 412 -12.37 1.70 11.48
N ASP A 413 -13.32 2.27 10.73
CA ASP A 413 -13.11 3.45 9.89
C ASP A 413 -12.56 4.63 10.72
N GLU A 414 -13.12 4.89 11.92
CA GLU A 414 -12.67 5.91 12.89
C GLU A 414 -11.26 5.65 13.47
N THR A 415 -10.74 4.43 13.34
CA THR A 415 -9.39 4.04 13.81
C THR A 415 -8.37 4.14 12.67
N GLU A 416 -8.72 3.74 11.45
CA GLU A 416 -7.81 3.71 10.30
C GLU A 416 -7.42 5.14 9.81
N GLU A 417 -8.29 6.14 9.95
CA GLU A 417 -7.94 7.56 9.69
C GLU A 417 -6.77 8.08 10.56
N ASN A 418 -6.51 7.46 11.71
CA ASN A 418 -5.41 7.84 12.60
C ASN A 418 -4.06 7.16 12.26
N GLU A 419 -4.03 6.21 11.32
CA GLU A 419 -2.81 5.48 10.92
C GLU A 419 -2.25 5.88 9.54
N GLU A 420 -3.07 6.39 8.61
CA GLU A 420 -2.61 6.81 7.26
C GLU A 420 -2.04 8.26 7.19
N GLY A 421 -2.11 9.05 8.27
CA GLY A 421 -1.70 10.47 8.27
C GLY A 421 -0.19 10.74 8.41
N ASP A 422 0.38 11.59 7.54
CA ASP A 422 1.76 12.09 7.72
C ASP A 422 1.91 12.89 9.02
N ILE A 423 2.99 12.61 9.74
CA ILE A 423 3.23 12.99 11.14
C ILE A 423 3.46 14.51 11.29
N ARG A 424 3.54 15.26 10.18
CA ARG A 424 3.93 16.68 10.14
C ARG A 424 2.78 17.67 10.01
N SER A 425 1.56 17.24 9.69
CA SER A 425 0.43 18.14 9.34
C SER A 425 -0.70 18.20 10.38
N PHE A 426 -0.62 17.45 11.48
CA PHE A 426 -1.66 17.48 12.52
C PHE A 426 -1.65 18.80 13.31
N THR A 427 -2.69 19.61 13.09
CA THR A 427 -2.98 20.82 13.86
C THR A 427 -4.13 20.50 14.83
N PHE A 428 -3.96 20.75 16.12
CA PHE A 428 -4.98 20.41 17.11
C PHE A 428 -6.26 21.25 16.96
N HIS A 429 -7.41 20.58 16.97
CA HIS A 429 -8.72 21.20 17.24
C HIS A 429 -9.31 20.56 18.49
N SER A 430 -9.39 21.35 19.56
CA SER A 430 -9.99 20.94 20.82
C SER A 430 -11.52 20.96 20.70
N PHE A 431 -12.14 19.79 20.58
CA PHE A 431 -13.61 19.68 20.60
C PHE A 431 -14.15 19.93 22.01
N GLU A 432 -14.98 20.98 22.13
CA GLU A 432 -15.63 21.35 23.39
C GLU A 432 -16.64 20.29 23.83
N HIS A 433 -16.57 19.88 25.10
CA HIS A 433 -17.47 18.88 25.67
C HIS A 433 -18.84 19.47 26.03
N ASN A 434 -19.80 19.38 25.11
CA ASN A 434 -21.22 19.66 25.39
C ASN A 434 -21.85 18.54 26.24
N ILE A 435 -21.54 18.52 27.55
CA ILE A 435 -22.15 17.62 28.52
C ILE A 435 -23.53 18.17 28.94
N SER A 436 -24.59 17.69 28.30
CA SER A 436 -25.98 18.03 28.62
C SER A 436 -26.58 17.17 29.73
N ILE A 437 -26.02 17.25 30.95
CA ILE A 437 -26.60 16.59 32.13
C ILE A 437 -27.83 17.36 32.64
N GLY A 438 -28.99 16.70 32.64
CA GLY A 438 -30.23 17.26 33.20
C GLY A 438 -30.21 17.33 34.73
N GLY A 439 -30.22 18.54 35.28
CA GLY A 439 -30.34 18.83 36.72
C GLY A 439 -31.67 19.51 37.07
N LYS A 440 -32.17 19.30 38.29
CA LYS A 440 -33.45 19.86 38.77
C LYS A 440 -33.31 21.32 39.24
N LYS A 441 -34.43 22.06 39.19
CA LYS A 441 -34.59 23.37 39.85
C LYS A 441 -34.21 23.32 41.34
N PHE A 442 -33.60 24.38 41.84
CA PHE A 442 -33.90 24.99 43.15
C PHE A 442 -33.61 26.51 43.09
N GLU A 443 -34.12 27.27 44.06
CA GLU A 443 -34.25 28.73 44.01
C GLU A 443 -33.25 29.48 44.92
N ASP A 444 -33.05 30.76 44.58
CA ASP A 444 -32.67 31.91 45.42
C ASP A 444 -31.34 31.93 46.21
N GLY A 445 -30.75 33.15 46.32
CA GLY A 445 -29.50 33.35 47.08
C GLY A 445 -28.75 34.68 46.84
N LYS A 446 -29.36 35.84 47.09
CA LYS A 446 -28.65 37.14 47.00
C LYS A 446 -27.63 37.35 48.13
N ARG A 447 -26.34 37.58 47.78
CA ARG A 447 -25.42 38.67 48.28
C ARG A 447 -23.93 38.28 48.11
N GLY A 448 -23.02 39.24 47.93
CA GLY A 448 -21.65 39.00 48.45
C GLY A 448 -20.45 39.89 48.09
N GLY A 449 -20.38 40.57 46.94
CA GLY A 449 -19.45 41.72 46.70
C GLY A 449 -17.92 41.53 46.61
N ARG A 450 -17.27 42.55 46.02
CA ARG A 450 -15.81 42.80 45.85
C ARG A 450 -15.06 41.80 44.93
N ARG A 451 -14.10 42.21 44.10
CA ARG A 451 -13.50 43.54 43.83
C ARG A 451 -12.98 43.53 42.38
N ASN A 452 -13.28 44.55 41.57
CA ASN A 452 -12.54 44.82 40.33
C ASN A 452 -11.57 45.97 40.59
N PHE A 453 -10.36 45.88 40.03
CA PHE A 453 -9.51 47.04 39.75
C PHE A 453 -9.40 47.19 38.23
N ARG A 454 -9.60 48.42 37.76
CA ARG A 454 -9.19 48.92 36.44
C ARG A 454 -8.59 50.28 36.74
N ASP A 455 -7.36 50.48 36.35
CA ASP A 455 -6.77 51.81 36.20
C ASP A 455 -6.35 51.92 34.72
N ASP A 456 -6.83 52.98 34.06
CA ASP A 456 -6.60 53.32 32.66
C ASP A 456 -6.72 54.85 32.59
N ASP A 457 -5.59 55.55 32.53
CA ASP A 457 -5.53 57.00 32.71
C ASP A 457 -4.65 57.67 31.64
N ARG A 458 -4.93 58.95 31.34
CA ARG A 458 -4.57 59.60 30.06
C ARG A 458 -3.93 60.98 30.19
N PHE A 459 -3.35 61.45 29.07
CA PHE A 459 -2.84 62.81 28.79
C PHE A 459 -1.54 63.17 29.56
N GLY A 460 -0.56 63.93 29.03
CA GLY A 460 -0.35 64.58 27.72
C GLY A 460 1.08 65.21 27.71
N ASP A 461 1.56 66.02 26.76
CA ASP A 461 1.08 66.44 25.43
C ASP A 461 2.27 67.11 24.65
N ASP A 462 2.00 68.04 23.73
CA ASP A 462 2.87 69.10 23.18
C ASP A 462 3.88 68.82 22.02
N ARG A 463 3.36 69.06 20.79
CA ARG A 463 3.89 69.94 19.71
C ARG A 463 5.16 69.63 18.89
N GLY A 464 4.91 69.42 17.58
CA GLY A 464 5.62 70.13 16.49
C GLY A 464 6.55 69.27 15.59
N SER A 465 6.69 69.52 14.29
CA SER A 465 5.95 70.45 13.39
C SER A 465 6.03 70.02 11.91
N PHE A 466 5.22 70.63 11.03
CA PHE A 466 5.11 70.31 9.60
C PHE A 466 6.30 70.80 8.74
N ARG A 467 6.75 69.97 7.77
CA ARG A 467 6.76 70.30 6.32
C ARG A 467 7.39 69.21 5.45
N GLY A 468 6.97 69.14 4.18
CA GLY A 468 7.68 68.43 3.12
C GLY A 468 7.55 69.13 1.76
N LYS A 469 8.58 69.03 0.89
CA LYS A 469 8.47 69.38 -0.55
C LYS A 469 9.68 68.91 -1.38
N LYS A 470 9.36 68.14 -2.45
CA LYS A 470 9.92 68.16 -3.82
C LYS A 470 11.37 68.64 -4.12
N LYS A 471 12.07 67.75 -4.83
CA LYS A 471 12.80 67.93 -6.13
C LYS A 471 14.28 68.42 -6.22
N PHE A 472 15.03 67.63 -7.01
CA PHE A 472 15.92 67.98 -8.15
C PHE A 472 17.46 68.16 -8.02
N ASP A 473 18.14 67.44 -8.92
CA ASP A 473 19.36 67.72 -9.73
C ASP A 473 20.79 67.89 -9.16
N GLY A 474 21.75 67.33 -9.92
CA GLY A 474 23.22 67.42 -9.76
C GLY A 474 23.89 66.01 -9.77
N LYS A 475 24.47 65.45 -10.85
CA LYS A 475 25.69 65.85 -11.63
C LYS A 475 26.89 66.08 -10.70
N ARG A 476 28.10 65.52 -10.89
CA ARG A 476 28.82 64.83 -12.03
C ARG A 476 29.98 63.97 -11.42
N PHE A 477 30.90 63.26 -12.08
CA PHE A 477 31.35 63.04 -13.48
C PHE A 477 32.23 61.74 -13.56
N ASP A 478 32.44 61.16 -14.77
CA ASP A 478 33.69 60.52 -15.32
C ASP A 478 34.59 59.52 -14.52
N LYS A 479 35.25 58.49 -15.10
CA LYS A 479 35.32 57.97 -16.51
C LYS A 479 35.94 56.54 -16.61
N GLY A 480 35.71 55.87 -17.75
CA GLY A 480 36.45 54.66 -18.23
C GLY A 480 35.71 53.32 -18.00
N ASN A 481 35.11 52.60 -18.97
CA ASN A 481 35.34 52.37 -20.41
C ASN A 481 36.61 51.53 -20.68
N LYS A 482 36.60 50.37 -21.38
CA LYS A 482 35.74 49.82 -22.47
C LYS A 482 35.36 48.35 -22.18
N GLY A 483 34.45 47.65 -22.88
CA GLY A 483 33.61 48.00 -24.04
C GLY A 483 33.87 47.12 -25.27
N GLY A 484 32.94 46.21 -25.63
CA GLY A 484 33.08 45.36 -26.83
C GLY A 484 31.94 44.35 -27.07
N LYS A 485 30.96 44.71 -27.91
CA LYS A 485 30.06 43.77 -28.62
C LYS A 485 30.40 43.83 -30.11
N PHE A 486 30.27 42.74 -30.86
CA PHE A 486 29.81 42.79 -32.25
C PHE A 486 29.13 41.48 -32.69
N ARG A 487 28.65 41.40 -33.95
CA ARG A 487 27.52 40.56 -34.36
C ARG A 487 27.53 40.28 -35.87
N LYS A 488 27.03 39.09 -36.27
CA LYS A 488 26.38 38.73 -37.56
C LYS A 488 27.24 38.42 -38.82
N LYS A 489 26.85 37.28 -39.45
CA LYS A 489 26.48 37.05 -40.88
C LYS A 489 27.47 36.40 -41.90
N ASN A 490 26.99 35.26 -42.48
CA ASN A 490 26.92 34.89 -43.92
C ASN A 490 28.24 34.59 -44.70
N ASN A 491 28.31 33.73 -45.75
CA ASN A 491 27.35 32.82 -46.40
C ASN A 491 27.99 31.79 -47.38
N TYR A 492 27.19 30.80 -47.82
CA TYR A 492 27.10 30.12 -49.16
C TYR A 492 28.04 28.96 -49.60
N ASN A 493 27.38 27.89 -50.12
CA ASN A 493 27.63 27.07 -51.35
C ASN A 493 28.86 26.12 -51.42
N THR A 494 28.86 24.98 -52.15
CA THR A 494 27.84 24.33 -53.05
C THR A 494 28.12 22.81 -53.29
N ASP A 495 27.05 22.07 -53.64
CA ASP A 495 26.90 20.92 -54.59
C ASP A 495 27.62 19.55 -54.44
N GLU A 496 26.89 18.52 -54.93
CA GLU A 496 27.24 17.16 -55.47
C GLU A 496 28.16 16.23 -54.63
N ASP A 497 27.94 14.90 -54.53
CA ASP A 497 27.10 13.93 -55.26
C ASP A 497 25.94 13.30 -54.42
#